data_AF-X1BV99-F1
#
_entry.id   AF-X1BV99-F1
#
_cell.length_a   1.000
_cell.length_b   1.000
_cell.length_c   1.000
_cell.angle_alpha   90.00
_cell.angle_beta   90.00
_cell.angle_gamma   90.00
#
_symmetry.space_group_name_H-M   'P 1'
#
loop_
_entity.id
_entity.type
_entity.pdbx_description
1 polymer ?
#
loop_
_entity_poly.entity_id
_entity_poly.type
_entity_poly.pdbx_seq_one_letter_code
_entity_poly.pdbx_strand_id
1 'polypeptide(L)'
;MLPHTLAIPRRTDLIEAINTFGKNGIGPVVTKHDGMHCGHGIRRWETIETLYSFMALSESSYPFVLQPFREEFTDIRVIIAGDYVESYTRCNPHNFRVNISLGGTGSPPDPPGFFFFALNVPPSLN
;
A
#
# COMPACT_ATOMS: atom_id res chain seq x y z
N MET A 1 1.50 -1.21 -10.77
CA MET A 1 1.52 -0.45 -9.50
C MET A 1 0.95 0.93 -9.74
N LEU A 2 0.40 1.59 -8.72
CA LEU A 2 -0.11 2.97 -8.84
C LEU A 2 1.00 3.91 -9.34
N PRO A 3 0.73 4.90 -10.21
CA PRO A 3 1.71 5.94 -10.54
C PRO A 3 2.36 6.54 -9.29
N HIS A 4 3.67 6.85 -9.37
CA HIS A 4 4.48 7.36 -8.27
C HIS A 4 4.65 6.42 -7.06
N THR A 5 4.41 5.11 -7.25
CA THR A 5 4.87 4.09 -6.30
C THR A 5 6.39 3.99 -6.34
N LEU A 6 7.04 4.11 -5.19
CA LEU A 6 8.50 4.09 -5.05
C LEU A 6 8.93 3.08 -3.98
N ALA A 7 10.01 2.34 -4.22
CA ALA A 7 10.71 1.64 -3.14
C ALA A 7 11.68 2.63 -2.47
N ILE A 8 11.67 2.65 -1.15
CA ILE A 8 12.49 3.56 -0.32
C ILE A 8 13.44 2.68 0.51
N PRO A 9 14.64 2.36 -0.02
CA PRO A 9 15.59 1.50 0.66
C PRO A 9 16.32 2.20 1.81
N ARG A 10 16.46 3.53 1.75
CA ARG A 10 17.20 4.34 2.73
C ARG A 10 16.71 5.79 2.72
N ARG A 11 17.20 6.59 3.66
CA ARG A 11 16.75 7.97 3.91
C ARG A 11 16.93 8.92 2.73
N THR A 12 17.99 8.79 1.96
CA THR A 12 18.25 9.66 0.79
C THR A 12 17.15 9.53 -0.26
N ASP A 13 16.68 8.30 -0.51
CA ASP A 13 15.60 8.03 -1.44
C ASP A 13 14.26 8.61 -0.96
N LEU A 14 14.04 8.65 0.37
CA LEU A 14 12.88 9.35 0.94
C LEU A 14 12.94 10.86 0.68
N ILE A 15 14.11 11.48 0.80
CA ILE A 15 14.29 12.92 0.53
C ILE A 15 13.99 13.23 -0.95
N GLU A 16 14.46 12.38 -1.88
CA GLU A 16 14.13 12.53 -3.30
C GLU A 16 12.62 12.35 -3.58
N ALA A 17 11.98 11.41 -2.89
CA ALA A 17 10.54 11.22 -2.97
C ALA A 17 9.77 12.45 -2.47
N ILE A 18 10.19 13.10 -1.37
CA ILE A 18 9.60 14.35 -0.87
C ILE A 18 9.60 15.42 -1.97
N ASN A 19 10.75 15.66 -2.61
CA ASN A 19 10.86 16.64 -3.69
C ASN A 19 9.94 16.29 -4.86
N THR A 20 9.88 15.02 -5.24
CA THR A 20 9.04 14.53 -6.33
C THR A 20 7.55 14.72 -6.00
N PHE A 21 7.13 14.36 -4.79
CA PHE A 21 5.73 14.45 -4.37
C PHE A 21 5.30 15.91 -4.24
N GLY A 22 6.14 16.76 -3.66
CA GLY A 22 5.91 18.21 -3.57
C GLY A 22 5.77 18.86 -4.94
N LYS A 23 6.67 18.55 -5.89
CA LYS A 23 6.59 19.06 -7.28
C LYS A 23 5.29 18.67 -7.98
N ASN A 24 4.76 17.49 -7.69
CA ASN A 24 3.55 16.96 -8.32
C ASN A 24 2.26 17.23 -7.52
N GLY A 25 2.34 17.97 -6.39
CA GLY A 25 1.19 18.25 -5.54
C GLY A 25 0.54 17.00 -4.93
N ILE A 26 1.34 15.94 -4.69
CA ILE A 26 0.84 14.69 -4.10
C ILE A 26 0.77 14.87 -2.58
N GLY A 27 -0.43 14.79 -2.03
CA GLY A 27 -0.70 14.99 -0.60
C GLY A 27 -0.55 13.71 0.24
N PRO A 28 -1.66 13.09 0.72
CA PRO A 28 -1.56 11.93 1.58
C PRO A 28 -0.88 10.73 0.91
N VAL A 29 -0.14 9.97 1.70
CA VAL A 29 0.65 8.83 1.23
C VAL A 29 0.44 7.60 2.11
N VAL A 30 0.71 6.43 1.56
CA VAL A 30 0.74 5.16 2.28
C VAL A 30 2.12 4.54 2.16
N THR A 31 2.61 4.00 3.28
CA THR A 31 3.82 3.18 3.31
C THR A 31 3.50 1.74 3.63
N LYS A 32 4.25 0.81 3.04
CA LYS A 32 4.26 -0.61 3.42
C LYS A 32 5.68 -1.02 3.79
N HIS A 33 5.91 -1.35 5.06
CA HIS A 33 7.16 -1.95 5.49
C HIS A 33 7.38 -3.31 4.80
N ASP A 34 8.61 -3.55 4.36
CA ASP A 34 8.98 -4.81 3.74
C ASP A 34 8.89 -5.99 4.72
N GLY A 35 8.57 -7.18 4.23
CA GLY A 35 8.43 -8.40 5.06
C GLY A 35 7.24 -8.43 6.02
N MET A 36 6.37 -7.41 6.03
CA MET A 36 5.18 -7.38 6.88
C MET A 36 3.89 -7.73 6.12
N HIS A 37 3.01 -8.49 6.78
CA HIS A 37 1.75 -8.99 6.23
C HIS A 37 0.52 -8.54 7.05
N CYS A 38 -0.67 -8.93 6.59
CA CYS A 38 -1.94 -8.74 7.31
C CYS A 38 -2.27 -7.28 7.68
N GLY A 39 -1.64 -6.31 7.00
CA GLY A 39 -1.85 -4.87 7.24
C GLY A 39 -0.97 -4.26 8.34
N HIS A 40 -0.16 -5.05 9.05
CA HIS A 40 0.67 -4.55 10.17
C HIS A 40 1.79 -3.59 9.74
N GLY A 41 2.30 -3.73 8.52
CA GLY A 41 3.30 -2.84 7.93
C GLY A 41 2.73 -1.65 7.16
N ILE A 42 1.41 -1.55 7.03
CA ILE A 42 0.75 -0.48 6.27
C ILE A 42 0.54 0.73 7.17
N ARG A 43 0.86 1.94 6.72
CA ARG A 43 0.59 3.20 7.44
C ARG A 43 0.13 4.27 6.46
N ARG A 44 -0.88 5.06 6.84
CA ARG A 44 -1.29 6.27 6.11
C ARG A 44 -0.66 7.47 6.80
N TRP A 45 -0.24 8.44 6.01
CA TRP A 45 0.34 9.70 6.44
C TRP A 45 -0.37 10.82 5.70
N GLU A 46 -0.82 11.84 6.42
CA GLU A 46 -1.48 13.00 5.78
C GLU A 46 -0.50 13.80 4.92
N THR A 47 0.79 13.81 5.30
CA THR A 47 1.85 14.47 4.54
C THR A 47 3.12 13.63 4.54
N ILE A 48 3.92 13.78 3.48
CA ILE A 48 5.20 13.07 3.33
C ILE A 48 6.27 13.60 4.31
N GLU A 49 6.13 14.84 4.78
CA GLU A 49 6.98 15.45 5.81
C GLU A 49 6.75 14.82 7.19
N THR A 50 5.49 14.48 7.50
CA THR A 50 5.17 13.73 8.72
C THR A 50 5.81 12.35 8.67
N LEU A 51 5.70 11.66 7.53
CA LEU A 51 6.41 10.40 7.31
C LEU A 51 7.93 10.56 7.55
N TYR A 52 8.56 11.56 6.94
CA TYR A 52 9.99 11.81 7.11
C TYR A 52 10.39 12.00 8.58
N SER A 53 9.61 12.80 9.32
CA SER A 53 9.87 13.08 10.74
C SER A 53 9.89 11.82 11.58
N PHE A 54 9.01 10.85 11.30
CA PHE A 54 9.00 9.56 11.99
C PHE A 54 10.12 8.62 11.52
N MET A 55 10.36 8.51 10.21
CA MET A 55 11.40 7.61 9.68
C MET A 55 12.82 8.09 9.96
N ALA A 56 13.00 9.39 10.24
CA ALA A 56 14.29 9.95 10.62
C ALA A 56 14.78 9.44 11.99
N LEU A 57 13.88 8.97 12.86
CA LEU A 57 14.20 8.55 14.23
C LEU A 57 14.80 7.15 14.34
N SER A 58 14.63 6.30 13.32
CA SER A 58 15.20 4.94 13.34
C SER A 58 15.54 4.43 11.95
N GLU A 59 16.76 3.95 11.76
CA GLU A 59 17.20 3.27 10.54
C GLU A 59 16.47 1.95 10.30
N SER A 60 16.00 1.29 11.36
CA SER A 60 15.20 0.05 11.25
C SER A 60 13.83 0.26 10.59
N SER A 61 13.48 1.49 10.23
CA SER A 61 12.23 1.82 9.57
C SER A 61 12.26 1.56 8.06
N TYR A 62 13.44 1.27 7.50
CA TYR A 62 13.68 0.95 6.10
C TYR A 62 13.98 -0.56 5.94
N PRO A 63 13.72 -1.18 4.77
CA PRO A 63 13.12 -0.59 3.57
C PRO A 63 11.58 -0.61 3.61
N PHE A 64 10.95 0.28 2.85
CA PHE A 64 9.51 0.28 2.66
C PHE A 64 9.10 0.74 1.24
N VAL A 65 7.88 0.41 0.84
CA VAL A 65 7.26 0.95 -0.36
C VAL A 65 6.44 2.18 0.00
N LEU A 66 6.58 3.27 -0.75
CA LEU A 66 5.81 4.50 -0.64
C LEU A 66 4.85 4.62 -1.84
N GLN A 67 3.59 4.98 -1.59
CA GLN A 67 2.57 5.18 -2.62
C GLN A 67 1.72 6.41 -2.31
N PRO A 68 1.24 7.14 -3.32
CA PRO A 68 0.12 8.06 -3.13
C PRO A 68 -1.08 7.34 -2.52
N PHE A 69 -1.72 7.96 -1.53
CA PHE A 69 -2.96 7.43 -0.98
C PHE A 69 -4.11 7.62 -1.97
N ARG A 70 -4.98 6.61 -2.06
CA ARG A 70 -6.24 6.66 -2.80
C ARG A 70 -7.36 6.37 -1.82
N GLU A 71 -8.29 7.31 -1.69
CA GLU A 71 -9.47 7.16 -0.83
C GLU A 71 -10.43 6.13 -1.39
N GLU A 72 -10.67 6.20 -2.70
CA GLU A 72 -11.56 5.30 -3.40
C GLU A 72 -10.77 4.19 -4.08
N PHE A 73 -10.87 2.99 -3.53
CA PHE A 73 -10.35 1.78 -4.15
C PHE A 73 -11.18 0.57 -3.72
N THR A 74 -11.15 -0.48 -4.54
CA THR A 74 -11.69 -1.78 -4.19
C THR A 74 -10.53 -2.75 -4.04
N ASP A 75 -10.39 -3.33 -2.85
CA ASP A 75 -9.42 -4.40 -2.62
C ASP A 75 -10.02 -5.73 -3.07
N ILE A 76 -9.47 -6.28 -4.15
CA ILE A 76 -9.83 -7.60 -4.66
C ILE A 76 -8.75 -8.58 -4.20
N ARG A 77 -9.16 -9.59 -3.43
CA ARG A 77 -8.32 -10.75 -3.16
C ARG A 77 -8.58 -11.80 -4.23
N VAL A 78 -7.55 -12.15 -4.98
CA VAL A 78 -7.59 -13.27 -5.94
C VAL A 78 -6.88 -14.48 -5.32
N ILE A 79 -7.47 -15.65 -5.49
CA ILE A 79 -6.95 -16.97 -5.10
C ILE A 79 -6.66 -17.72 -6.40
N ILE A 80 -5.43 -18.21 -6.57
CA ILE A 80 -5.00 -18.98 -7.74
C ILE A 80 -4.42 -20.30 -7.25
N ALA A 81 -4.97 -21.42 -7.73
CA ALA A 81 -4.51 -22.77 -7.39
C ALA A 81 -4.48 -23.65 -8.65
N GLY A 82 -3.33 -23.72 -9.32
CA GLY A 82 -3.23 -24.31 -10.66
C GLY A 82 -4.08 -23.51 -11.65
N ASP A 83 -5.04 -24.16 -12.31
CA ASP A 83 -5.97 -23.53 -13.24
C ASP A 83 -7.21 -22.92 -12.54
N TYR A 84 -7.37 -23.14 -11.24
CA TYR A 84 -8.48 -22.57 -10.47
C TYR A 84 -8.20 -21.11 -10.12
N VAL A 85 -9.15 -20.23 -10.44
CA VAL A 85 -9.11 -18.80 -10.11
C VAL A 85 -10.42 -18.39 -9.45
N GLU A 86 -10.34 -17.84 -8.24
CA GLU A 86 -11.46 -17.24 -7.52
C GLU A 86 -11.07 -15.85 -7.03
N SER A 87 -12.06 -14.98 -6.83
CA SER A 87 -11.82 -13.70 -6.17
C SER A 87 -12.98 -13.26 -5.30
N TYR A 88 -12.67 -12.43 -4.30
CA TYR A 88 -13.64 -11.74 -3.48
C TYR A 88 -13.16 -10.32 -3.16
N THR A 89 -14.10 -9.42 -2.91
CA THR A 89 -13.81 -8.04 -2.52
C THR A 89 -13.71 -7.94 -1.01
N ARG A 90 -12.88 -7.01 -0.54
CA ARG A 90 -12.76 -6.67 0.88
C ARG A 90 -13.18 -5.24 1.12
N CYS A 91 -13.96 -5.04 2.17
CA CYS A 91 -14.46 -3.73 2.57
C CYS A 91 -14.26 -3.50 4.08
N ASN A 92 -14.03 -2.25 4.46
CA ASN A 92 -14.11 -1.80 5.84
C ASN A 92 -14.61 -0.35 5.88
N PRO A 93 -15.85 -0.08 6.31
CA PRO A 93 -16.41 1.28 6.31
C PRO A 93 -15.81 2.18 7.39
N HIS A 94 -15.03 1.63 8.32
CA HIS A 94 -14.51 2.35 9.49
C HIS A 94 -12.98 2.50 9.46
N ASN A 95 -12.30 1.95 8.45
CA ASN A 95 -10.85 1.99 8.35
C ASN A 95 -10.39 1.96 6.89
N PHE A 96 -9.34 2.71 6.56
CA PHE A 96 -8.74 2.62 5.22
C PHE A 96 -8.11 1.24 4.96
N ARG A 97 -7.80 0.47 6.00
CA ARG A 97 -7.36 -0.93 5.89
C ARG A 97 -8.57 -1.86 5.84
N VAL A 98 -8.68 -2.58 4.73
CA VAL A 98 -9.77 -3.54 4.50
C VAL A 98 -9.36 -5.00 4.76
N ASN A 99 -8.22 -5.22 5.42
CA ASN A 99 -7.80 -6.57 5.80
C ASN A 99 -8.81 -7.22 6.74
N ILE A 100 -9.17 -8.49 6.49
CA ILE A 100 -10.04 -9.28 7.38
C ILE A 100 -9.43 -9.38 8.78
N SER A 101 -8.11 -9.55 8.87
CA SER A 101 -7.35 -9.53 10.13
C SER A 101 -7.46 -8.22 10.91
N LEU A 102 -7.93 -7.14 10.28
CA LEU A 102 -8.12 -5.82 10.87
C LEU A 102 -9.60 -5.38 10.83
N GLY A 103 -10.52 -6.34 10.85
CA GLY A 103 -11.97 -6.08 10.94
C GLY A 103 -12.66 -5.82 9.60
N GLY A 104 -11.98 -6.00 8.47
CA GLY A 104 -12.63 -5.98 7.16
C GLY A 104 -13.51 -7.19 6.92
N THR A 105 -14.51 -7.04 6.05
CA THR A 105 -15.41 -8.11 5.62
C THR A 105 -15.15 -8.48 4.16
N GLY A 106 -15.43 -9.73 3.82
CA GLY A 106 -15.33 -10.24 2.45
C GLY A 106 -16.71 -10.39 1.82
N SER A 107 -16.84 -9.99 0.56
CA SER A 107 -18.06 -10.15 -0.24
C SER A 107 -17.72 -10.62 -1.65
N PRO A 108 -18.64 -11.32 -2.35
CA PRO A 108 -18.46 -11.60 -3.77
C PRO A 108 -18.18 -10.31 -4.58
N PRO A 109 -17.40 -10.36 -5.68
CA PRO A 109 -17.13 -9.19 -6.51
C PRO A 109 -18.39 -8.67 -7.23
N ASP A 110 -18.54 -7.36 -7.33
CA ASP A 110 -19.63 -6.71 -8.06
C ASP A 110 -19.07 -5.69 -9.08
N PRO A 111 -19.40 -5.77 -10.39
CA PRO A 111 -20.11 -6.87 -11.04
C PRO A 111 -19.26 -8.16 -11.08
N PRO A 112 -19.90 -9.33 -11.14
CA PRO A 112 -19.22 -10.62 -11.23
C PRO A 112 -18.44 -10.71 -12.55
N GLY A 113 -17.13 -10.41 -12.55
CA GLY A 113 -16.26 -10.61 -13.72
C GLY A 113 -15.12 -9.61 -13.93
N PHE A 114 -15.00 -8.53 -13.15
CA PHE A 114 -13.91 -7.57 -13.33
C PHE A 114 -12.72 -7.86 -12.40
N PHE A 115 -11.66 -8.45 -12.97
CA PHE A 115 -10.37 -8.64 -12.30
C PHE A 115 -9.54 -7.35 -12.36
N PHE A 116 -9.16 -6.78 -11.22
CA PHE A 116 -8.19 -5.68 -11.15
C PHE A 116 -7.06 -5.98 -10.14
N PHE A 117 -5.87 -5.51 -10.50
CA PHE A 117 -4.56 -5.88 -9.96
C PHE A 117 -4.41 -5.76 -8.43
N ALA A 118 -3.94 -6.85 -7.80
CA ALA A 118 -3.40 -6.84 -6.45
C ALA A 118 -2.11 -5.98 -6.38
N LEU A 119 -1.93 -5.28 -5.26
CA LEU A 119 -0.66 -4.69 -4.86
C LEU A 119 0.37 -5.79 -4.61
N ASN A 120 0.95 -6.34 -5.68
CA ASN A 120 2.20 -7.08 -5.60
C ASN A 120 3.31 -6.05 -5.33
N VAL A 121 3.88 -6.11 -4.12
CA VAL A 121 5.24 -5.61 -3.91
C VAL A 121 6.12 -6.47 -4.80
N PRO A 122 6.93 -5.90 -5.71
CA PRO A 122 7.87 -6.69 -6.49
C PRO A 122 8.75 -7.49 -5.52
N PRO A 123 9.14 -8.73 -5.87
CA PRO A 123 10.08 -9.49 -5.07
C PRO A 123 11.31 -8.61 -4.80
N SER A 124 11.78 -8.65 -3.56
CA SER A 124 12.87 -7.87 -3.00
C SER A 124 13.93 -7.48 -4.03
N LEU A 125 14.25 -6.19 -4.07
CA LEU A 125 15.47 -5.66 -4.69
C LEU A 125 16.67 -6.36 -4.02
N ASN A 126 17.14 -7.45 -4.63
CA ASN A 126 18.48 -7.99 -4.42
C ASN A 126 19.46 -7.23 -5.30
#